data_AF-A0A5S9R3U1-F1
#
_entry.id   AF-A0A5S9R3U1-F1
#
_cell.length_a   1.000
_cell.length_b   1.000
_cell.length_c   1.000
_cell.angle_alpha   90.00
_cell.angle_beta   90.00
_cell.angle_gamma   90.00
#
_symmetry.space_group_name_H-M   'P 1'
#
loop_
_entity.id
_entity.type
_entity.pdbx_description
1 polymer ?
#
loop_
_entity_poly.entity_id
_entity_poly.type
_entity_poly.pdbx_seq_one_letter_code
_entity_poly.pdbx_strand_id
1 'polypeptide(L)'
;MTAMVDLDAVLGEAQAFVSSQDVHRDTWERQQRVRRLTACGRSAAEIAEAVELSDRHVVRLRSKALPVEPPHLPDPESITAERAAEVEGLAQTAFEWAGMLRDEDPVVVYEALRRLTHRQLVEFAIVALAMVPSDATITEIFGWVLDLPAARGVDG
;
A
#
# COMPACT_ATOMS: atom_id res chain seq x y z
N MET A 1 26.87 -12.61 6.03
CA MET A 1 26.10 -12.81 4.78
C MET A 1 24.68 -12.36 5.02
N THR A 2 24.37 -11.11 4.70
CA THR A 2 22.99 -10.60 4.71
C THR A 2 22.34 -11.11 3.44
N ALA A 3 21.28 -11.92 3.56
CA ALA A 3 20.52 -12.35 2.39
C ALA A 3 19.99 -11.10 1.69
N MET A 4 20.34 -10.94 0.41
CA MET A 4 19.78 -9.88 -0.43
C MET A 4 18.28 -10.17 -0.55
N VAL A 5 17.46 -9.23 -0.10
CA VAL A 5 16.00 -9.36 -0.16
C VAL A 5 15.58 -9.40 -1.62
N ASP A 6 14.84 -10.44 -2.01
CA ASP A 6 14.23 -10.54 -3.34
C ASP A 6 13.00 -9.62 -3.38
N LEU A 7 13.18 -8.38 -3.85
CA LEU A 7 12.13 -7.38 -3.89
C LEU A 7 11.01 -7.74 -4.87
N ASP A 8 11.31 -8.52 -5.92
CA ASP A 8 10.30 -8.99 -6.88
C ASP A 8 9.39 -10.04 -6.23
N ALA A 9 9.95 -10.95 -5.43
CA ALA A 9 9.16 -11.89 -4.64
C ALA A 9 8.27 -11.15 -3.61
N VAL A 10 8.80 -10.14 -2.92
CA VAL A 10 8.03 -9.33 -1.96
C VAL A 10 6.89 -8.58 -2.65
N LEU A 11 7.13 -8.00 -3.84
CA LEU A 11 6.08 -7.35 -4.63
C LEU A 11 5.02 -8.35 -5.10
N GLY A 12 5.42 -9.55 -5.54
CA GLY A 12 4.51 -10.62 -5.91
C GLY A 12 3.62 -11.07 -4.76
N GLU A 13 4.19 -11.25 -3.56
CA GLU A 13 3.43 -11.56 -2.34
C GLU A 13 2.47 -10.44 -1.95
N ALA A 14 2.90 -9.17 -2.04
CA ALA A 14 2.05 -8.02 -1.77
C ALA A 14 0.88 -7.92 -2.76
N GLN A 15 1.14 -8.15 -4.06
CA GLN A 15 0.10 -8.18 -5.10
C GLN A 15 -0.88 -9.33 -4.86
N ALA A 16 -0.40 -10.52 -4.50
CA ALA A 16 -1.25 -11.65 -4.18
C ALA A 16 -2.11 -11.37 -2.93
N PHE A 17 -1.54 -10.72 -1.93
CA PHE A 17 -2.25 -10.29 -0.73
C PHE A 17 -3.34 -9.27 -1.05
N VAL A 18 -3.04 -8.19 -1.77
CA VAL A 18 -4.03 -7.19 -2.21
C VAL A 18 -5.13 -7.83 -3.06
N SER A 19 -4.75 -8.64 -4.05
CA SER A 19 -5.71 -9.36 -4.90
C SER A 19 -6.61 -10.29 -4.07
N SER A 20 -6.04 -10.97 -3.06
CA SER A 20 -6.82 -11.79 -2.14
C SER A 20 -7.79 -10.94 -1.33
N GLN A 21 -7.41 -9.73 -0.92
CA GLN A 21 -8.29 -8.82 -0.19
C GLN A 21 -9.45 -8.32 -1.03
N ASP A 22 -9.26 -8.02 -2.31
CA ASP A 22 -10.35 -7.61 -3.20
C ASP A 22 -11.38 -8.74 -3.34
N VAL A 23 -10.93 -9.98 -3.52
CA VAL A 23 -11.81 -11.16 -3.53
C VAL A 23 -12.52 -11.34 -2.17
N HIS A 24 -11.83 -11.08 -1.06
CA HIS A 24 -12.41 -11.16 0.28
C HIS A 24 -13.40 -10.03 0.54
N ARG A 25 -13.17 -8.82 0.01
CA ARG A 25 -14.05 -7.66 0.09
C ARG A 25 -15.34 -7.91 -0.67
N ASP A 26 -15.26 -8.33 -1.92
CA ASP A 26 -16.41 -8.78 -2.72
C ASP A 26 -17.24 -9.84 -1.99
N THR A 27 -16.56 -10.83 -1.41
CA THR A 27 -17.20 -11.91 -0.67
C THR A 27 -17.85 -11.43 0.62
N TRP A 28 -17.19 -10.53 1.35
CA TRP A 28 -17.67 -9.93 2.60
C TRP A 28 -18.87 -9.01 2.33
N GLU A 29 -18.80 -8.14 1.33
CA GLU A 29 -19.88 -7.23 0.95
C GLU A 29 -21.13 -8.01 0.50
N ARG A 30 -20.94 -9.05 -0.33
CA ARG A 30 -22.04 -9.94 -0.73
C ARG A 30 -22.67 -10.63 0.49
N GLN A 31 -21.88 -11.13 1.42
CA GLN A 31 -22.41 -11.76 2.65
C GLN A 31 -23.15 -10.77 3.56
N GLN A 32 -22.63 -9.55 3.71
CA GLN A 32 -23.27 -8.49 4.48
C GLN A 32 -24.61 -8.09 3.84
N ARG A 33 -24.66 -7.97 2.52
CA ARG A 33 -25.90 -7.66 1.79
C ARG A 33 -26.94 -8.75 1.98
N VAL A 34 -26.56 -10.03 1.89
CA VAL A 34 -27.45 -11.18 2.20
C VAL A 34 -27.98 -11.11 3.63
N ARG A 35 -27.12 -10.80 4.62
CA ARG A 35 -27.55 -10.68 6.03
C ARG A 35 -28.49 -9.52 6.27
N ARG A 36 -28.20 -8.34 5.72
CA ARG A 36 -29.09 -7.16 5.83
C ARG A 36 -30.48 -7.47 5.27
N LEU A 37 -30.55 -8.03 4.06
CA LEU A 37 -31.83 -8.39 3.45
C LEU A 37 -32.55 -9.50 4.23
N THR A 38 -31.80 -10.44 4.81
CA THR A 38 -32.36 -11.47 5.69
C THR A 38 -32.94 -10.86 6.98
N ALA A 39 -32.25 -9.88 7.58
CA ALA A 39 -32.74 -9.16 8.76
C ALA A 39 -34.01 -8.33 8.46
N CYS A 40 -34.16 -7.86 7.22
CA CYS A 40 -35.39 -7.22 6.74
C CYS A 40 -36.54 -8.21 6.42
N GLY A 41 -36.36 -9.51 6.67
CA GLY A 41 -37.40 -10.53 6.49
C GLY A 41 -37.58 -11.01 5.04
N ARG A 42 -36.66 -10.69 4.12
CA ARG A 42 -36.73 -11.15 2.73
C ARG A 42 -36.54 -12.67 2.61
N SER A 43 -37.26 -13.29 1.69
CA SER A 43 -37.12 -14.70 1.35
C SER A 43 -35.78 -14.99 0.66
N ALA A 44 -35.37 -16.27 0.61
CA ALA A 44 -34.13 -16.64 -0.05
C ALA A 44 -34.13 -16.34 -1.56
N ALA A 45 -35.28 -16.48 -2.22
CA ALA A 45 -35.47 -16.20 -3.64
C ALA A 45 -35.36 -14.69 -3.95
N GLU A 46 -36.00 -13.82 -3.15
CA GLU A 46 -35.88 -12.37 -3.33
C GLU A 46 -34.45 -11.87 -3.11
N ILE A 47 -33.72 -12.48 -2.17
CA ILE A 47 -32.31 -12.13 -1.94
C ILE A 47 -31.45 -12.63 -3.09
N ALA A 48 -31.66 -13.87 -3.54
CA ALA A 48 -30.94 -14.50 -4.64
C ALA A 48 -31.00 -13.62 -5.90
N GLU A 49 -32.19 -13.12 -6.24
CA GLU A 49 -32.38 -12.15 -7.31
C GLU A 49 -31.62 -10.83 -7.04
N ALA A 50 -31.75 -10.26 -5.84
CA ALA A 50 -31.14 -8.97 -5.49
C ALA A 50 -29.60 -8.96 -5.37
N VAL A 51 -28.96 -10.13 -5.23
CA VAL A 51 -27.50 -10.29 -5.14
C VAL A 51 -26.91 -11.16 -6.25
N GLU A 52 -27.71 -11.53 -7.26
CA GLU A 52 -27.31 -12.36 -8.40
C GLU A 52 -26.68 -13.71 -7.99
N LEU A 53 -27.25 -14.36 -6.97
CA LEU A 53 -26.84 -15.68 -6.49
C LEU A 53 -27.99 -16.68 -6.64
N SER A 54 -27.70 -17.98 -6.48
CA SER A 54 -28.77 -18.99 -6.36
C SER A 54 -29.31 -19.07 -4.94
N ASP A 55 -30.58 -19.47 -4.80
CA ASP A 55 -31.24 -19.70 -3.50
C ASP A 55 -30.42 -20.60 -2.57
N ARG A 56 -29.85 -21.68 -3.12
CA ARG A 56 -28.98 -22.61 -2.39
C ARG A 56 -27.73 -21.89 -1.86
N HIS A 57 -27.17 -20.96 -2.63
CA HIS A 57 -26.01 -20.18 -2.22
C HIS A 57 -26.39 -19.18 -1.12
N VAL A 58 -27.53 -18.50 -1.24
CA VAL A 58 -28.05 -17.59 -0.20
C VAL A 58 -28.28 -18.32 1.12
N VAL A 59 -28.92 -19.48 1.10
CA VAL A 59 -29.14 -20.32 2.29
C VAL A 59 -27.81 -20.71 2.96
N ARG A 60 -26.79 -21.04 2.15
CA ARG A 60 -25.45 -21.34 2.65
C ARG A 60 -24.75 -20.12 3.25
N LEU A 61 -24.92 -18.92 2.67
CA LEU A 61 -24.30 -17.70 3.20
C LEU A 61 -24.98 -17.21 4.49
N ARG A 62 -26.29 -17.47 4.66
CA ARG A 62 -27.02 -17.15 5.90
C ARG A 62 -26.46 -17.87 7.12
N SER A 63 -26.02 -19.12 6.96
CA SER A 63 -25.52 -19.94 8.06
C SER A 63 -24.02 -19.78 8.33
N LYS A 64 -23.27 -19.08 7.48
CA LYS A 64 -21.83 -18.89 7.62
C LYS A 64 -21.53 -17.72 8.58
N ALA A 65 -20.49 -17.88 9.40
CA ALA A 65 -19.92 -16.78 10.17
C ALA A 65 -19.36 -15.72 9.22
N LEU A 66 -19.45 -14.44 9.60
CA LEU A 66 -18.85 -13.37 8.81
C LEU A 66 -17.33 -13.59 8.71
N PRO A 67 -16.73 -13.47 7.52
CA PRO A 67 -15.28 -13.38 7.42
C PRO A 67 -14.81 -12.15 8.21
N VAL A 68 -13.56 -12.20 8.67
CA VAL A 68 -12.88 -11.03 9.23
C VAL A 68 -13.02 -9.90 8.22
N GLU A 69 -13.43 -8.71 8.70
CA GLU A 69 -13.52 -7.53 7.86
C GLU A 69 -12.16 -7.30 7.18
N PRO A 70 -12.10 -7.24 5.84
CA PRO A 70 -10.84 -7.01 5.17
C PRO A 70 -10.30 -5.64 5.60
N PRO A 71 -8.98 -5.49 5.78
CA PRO A 71 -8.43 -4.18 6.10
C PRO A 71 -8.79 -3.21 4.99
N HIS A 72 -9.37 -2.07 5.37
CA HIS A 72 -9.70 -1.01 4.44
C HIS A 72 -8.41 -0.35 3.98
N LEU A 73 -8.11 -0.46 2.68
CA LEU A 73 -7.21 0.51 2.06
C LEU A 73 -7.85 1.90 2.25
N PRO A 74 -7.08 2.93 2.63
CA PRO A 74 -7.62 4.28 2.73
C PRO A 74 -8.21 4.67 1.38
N ASP A 75 -9.49 5.01 1.36
CA ASP A 75 -10.19 5.49 0.18
C ASP A 75 -9.60 6.86 -0.20
N PRO A 76 -9.11 7.07 -1.44
CA PRO A 76 -8.61 8.36 -1.88
C PRO A 76 -9.62 9.50 -1.66
N GLU A 77 -10.93 9.21 -1.76
CA GLU A 77 -11.98 10.20 -1.53
C GLU A 77 -12.20 10.50 -0.04
N SER A 78 -11.64 9.68 0.86
CA SER A 78 -11.69 9.86 2.31
C SER A 78 -10.53 10.68 2.88
N ILE A 79 -9.60 11.13 2.04
CA ILE A 79 -8.45 11.94 2.47
C ILE A 79 -8.93 13.34 2.85
N THR A 80 -8.79 13.69 4.13
CA THR A 80 -9.10 15.02 4.63
C THR A 80 -8.08 16.06 4.13
N ALA A 81 -8.47 17.34 4.09
CA ALA A 81 -7.55 18.43 3.77
C ALA A 81 -6.35 18.49 4.73
N GLU A 82 -6.57 18.17 6.00
CA GLU A 82 -5.50 18.04 7.01
C GLU A 82 -4.50 16.95 6.62
N ARG A 83 -4.99 15.76 6.24
CA ARG A 83 -4.11 14.67 5.82
C ARG A 83 -3.36 15.00 4.53
N ALA A 84 -3.99 15.73 3.60
CA ALA A 84 -3.32 16.18 2.39
C ALA A 84 -2.14 17.12 2.72
N ALA A 85 -2.34 18.08 3.63
CA ALA A 85 -1.29 18.99 4.09
C ALA A 85 -0.15 18.24 4.81
N GLU A 86 -0.45 17.22 5.61
CA GLU A 86 0.57 16.36 6.22
C GLU A 86 1.42 15.65 5.16
N VAL A 87 0.77 15.08 4.13
CA VAL A 87 1.47 14.38 3.04
C VAL A 87 2.32 15.34 2.21
N GLU A 88 1.84 16.56 1.96
CA GLU A 88 2.61 17.61 1.29
C GLU A 88 3.85 17.99 2.11
N GLY A 89 3.72 18.20 3.42
CA GLY A 89 4.86 18.47 4.30
C GLY A 89 5.88 17.32 4.32
N LEU A 90 5.40 16.08 4.28
CA LEU A 90 6.24 14.90 4.17
C LEU A 90 6.99 14.84 2.83
N ALA A 91 6.33 15.21 1.73
CA ALA A 91 6.93 15.27 0.39
C ALA A 91 8.03 16.35 0.31
N GLN A 92 7.77 17.53 0.87
CA GLN A 92 8.77 18.59 0.98
C GLN A 92 9.99 18.14 1.77
N THR A 93 9.77 17.48 2.92
CA THR A 93 10.85 16.93 3.75
C THR A 93 11.66 15.87 2.98
N ALA A 94 10.97 14.97 2.26
CA ALA A 94 11.64 13.96 1.44
C ALA A 94 12.50 14.57 0.33
N PHE A 95 12.02 15.65 -0.31
CA PHE A 95 12.79 16.39 -1.31
C PHE A 95 14.06 17.02 -0.73
N GLU A 96 13.94 17.69 0.41
CA GLU A 96 15.07 18.33 1.10
C GLU A 96 16.12 17.28 1.51
N TRP A 97 15.68 16.16 2.10
CA TRP A 97 16.57 15.10 2.52
C TRP A 97 17.24 14.39 1.34
N ALA A 98 16.56 14.26 0.20
CA ALA A 98 17.16 13.74 -1.03
C ALA A 98 18.31 14.65 -1.52
N GLY A 99 18.13 15.97 -1.42
CA GLY A 99 19.20 16.94 -1.68
C GLY A 99 20.38 16.78 -0.73
N MET A 100 20.13 16.72 0.58
CA MET A 100 21.20 16.52 1.58
C MET A 100 21.94 15.19 1.39
N LEU A 101 21.23 14.12 1.04
CA LEU A 101 21.82 12.81 0.77
C LEU A 101 22.76 12.84 -0.44
N ARG A 102 22.42 13.64 -1.47
CA ARG A 102 23.17 13.73 -2.72
C ARG A 102 24.35 14.68 -2.62
N ASP A 103 24.13 15.86 -2.04
CA ASP A 103 25.02 17.01 -2.17
C ASP A 103 25.67 17.46 -0.84
N GLU A 104 25.19 16.96 0.31
CA GLU A 104 25.67 17.34 1.65
C GLU A 104 26.19 16.13 2.47
N ASP A 105 25.90 16.07 3.78
CA ASP A 105 26.31 14.99 4.66
C ASP A 105 25.23 13.90 4.75
N PRO A 106 25.41 12.75 4.06
CA PRO A 106 24.42 11.67 4.07
C PRO A 106 24.28 11.00 5.45
N VAL A 107 25.25 11.17 6.36
CA VAL A 107 25.18 10.61 7.72
C VAL A 107 24.04 11.26 8.51
N VAL A 108 23.79 12.55 8.29
CA VAL A 108 22.70 13.27 8.96
C VAL A 108 21.34 12.71 8.55
N VAL A 109 21.13 12.49 7.26
CA VAL A 109 19.89 11.91 6.72
C VAL A 109 19.70 10.48 7.21
N TYR A 110 20.76 9.68 7.18
CA TYR A 110 20.74 8.31 7.71
C TYR A 110 20.33 8.27 9.19
N GLU A 111 20.93 9.12 10.02
CA GLU A 111 20.61 9.21 11.43
C GLU A 111 19.19 9.75 11.69
N ALA A 112 18.70 10.67 10.85
CA ALA A 112 17.31 11.13 10.91
C ALA A 112 16.31 10.00 10.60
N LEU A 113 16.55 9.22 9.54
CA LEU A 113 15.72 8.08 9.16
C LEU A 113 15.65 7.02 10.26
N ARG A 114 16.77 6.76 10.96
CA ARG A 114 16.81 5.80 12.09
C ARG A 114 15.97 6.19 13.31
N ARG A 115 15.61 7.47 13.43
CA ARG A 115 14.78 7.99 14.52
C ARG A 115 13.28 7.92 14.19
N LEU A 116 12.90 7.64 12.95
CA LEU A 116 11.51 7.45 12.55
C LEU A 116 10.96 6.13 13.11
N THR A 117 9.70 6.14 13.52
CA THR A 117 8.97 4.90 13.80
C THR A 117 8.78 4.10 12.50
N HIS A 118 8.53 2.79 12.61
CA HIS A 118 8.25 1.95 11.43
C HIS A 118 7.15 2.53 10.54
N ARG A 119 6.06 3.02 11.15
CA ARG A 119 4.95 3.64 10.41
C ARG A 119 5.41 4.89 9.65
N GLN A 120 6.12 5.80 10.33
CA GLN A 120 6.64 7.02 9.70
C GLN A 120 7.62 6.72 8.57
N LEU A 121 8.47 5.70 8.75
CA LEU A 121 9.41 5.28 7.72
C LEU A 121 8.70 4.71 6.49
N VAL A 122 7.65 3.91 6.68
CA VAL A 122 6.83 3.40 5.56
C VAL A 122 6.11 4.54 4.84
N GLU A 123 5.48 5.46 5.57
CA GLU A 123 4.81 6.62 4.97
C GLU A 123 5.81 7.50 4.20
N PHE A 124 6.97 7.77 4.77
CA PHE A 124 8.05 8.51 4.12
C PHE A 124 8.54 7.80 2.86
N ALA A 125 8.75 6.48 2.91
CA ALA A 125 9.20 5.70 1.76
C ALA A 125 8.18 5.72 0.62
N ILE A 126 6.88 5.61 0.92
CA ILE A 126 5.81 5.71 -0.09
C ILE A 126 5.85 7.08 -0.78
N VAL A 127 5.93 8.15 0.00
CA VAL A 127 5.99 9.51 -0.55
C VAL A 127 7.26 9.72 -1.38
N ALA A 128 8.42 9.28 -0.89
CA ALA A 128 9.68 9.40 -1.61
C ALA A 128 9.67 8.62 -2.93
N LEU A 129 9.08 7.41 -2.96
CA LEU A 129 8.90 6.63 -4.18
C LEU A 129 7.95 7.31 -5.17
N ALA A 130 6.89 7.96 -4.69
CA ALA A 130 5.94 8.68 -5.52
C ALA A 130 6.54 9.92 -6.20
N MET A 131 7.66 10.44 -5.69
CA MET A 131 8.38 11.55 -6.29
C MET A 131 9.25 11.13 -7.48
N VAL A 132 9.49 9.84 -7.68
CA VAL A 132 10.29 9.35 -8.81
C VAL A 132 9.47 9.46 -10.09
N PRO A 133 9.91 10.27 -11.08
CA PRO A 133 9.19 10.38 -12.34
C PRO A 133 9.16 9.04 -13.08
N SER A 134 7.96 8.56 -13.40
CA SER A 134 7.75 7.24 -14.00
C SER A 134 8.26 7.13 -15.44
N ASP A 135 8.46 8.26 -16.10
CA ASP A 135 8.95 8.39 -17.47
C ASP A 135 10.46 8.63 -17.56
N ALA A 136 11.13 8.88 -16.44
CA ALA A 136 12.58 9.03 -16.40
C ALA A 136 13.28 7.67 -16.40
N THR A 137 14.41 7.61 -17.09
CA THR A 137 15.29 6.45 -17.11
C THR A 137 16.04 6.30 -15.78
N ILE A 138 16.49 5.07 -15.48
CA ILE A 138 17.32 4.79 -14.30
C ILE A 138 18.56 5.69 -14.27
N THR A 139 19.19 5.94 -15.41
CA THR A 139 20.37 6.81 -15.51
C THR A 139 20.05 8.26 -15.17
N GLU A 140 18.89 8.77 -15.58
CA GLU A 140 18.46 10.14 -15.26
C GLU A 140 18.20 10.31 -13.76
N ILE A 141 17.62 9.30 -13.11
CA ILE A 141 17.28 9.34 -11.68
C ILE A 141 18.52 9.07 -10.80
N PHE A 142 19.31 8.06 -11.16
CA PHE A 142 20.39 7.50 -10.32
C PHE A 142 21.79 7.69 -10.89
N GLY A 143 21.97 8.49 -11.95
CA GLY A 143 23.29 8.74 -12.53
C GLY A 143 24.33 9.23 -11.50
N TRP A 144 23.88 10.00 -10.51
CA TRP A 144 24.72 10.47 -9.40
C TRP A 144 25.29 9.34 -8.52
N VAL A 145 24.65 8.17 -8.47
CA VAL A 145 25.14 7.01 -7.72
C VAL A 145 26.41 6.46 -8.35
N LEU A 146 26.49 6.49 -9.69
CA LEU A 146 27.69 6.08 -10.44
C LEU A 146 28.87 7.05 -10.19
N ASP A 147 28.58 8.27 -9.74
CA ASP A 147 29.56 9.29 -9.39
C ASP A 147 30.10 9.16 -7.96
N LEU A 148 29.57 8.26 -7.15
CA LEU A 148 30.07 8.05 -5.79
C LEU A 148 31.50 7.46 -5.82
N PRO A 149 32.41 7.88 -4.91
CA PRO A 149 33.79 7.38 -4.89
C PRO A 149 33.90 5.85 -4.85
N ALA A 150 32.99 5.19 -4.12
CA ALA A 150 32.93 3.72 -4.04
C ALA A 150 32.52 3.04 -5.35
N ALA A 151 31.74 3.72 -6.21
CA ALA A 151 31.32 3.22 -7.51
C ALA A 151 32.40 3.42 -8.60
N ARG A 152 33.30 4.40 -8.42
CA ARG A 152 34.39 4.72 -9.36
C ARG A 152 35.60 3.80 -9.27
N GLY A 153 35.60 2.81 -8.36
CA GLY A 153 36.70 1.87 -8.22
C GLY A 153 38.03 2.53 -7.84
N VAL A 154 38.00 3.56 -6.98
CA VAL A 154 39.24 4.09 -6.42
C VAL A 154 39.75 3.06 -5.42
N ASP A 155 40.64 2.20 -5.91
CA ASP A 155 41.51 1.34 -5.12
C ASP A 155 42.15 2.18 -4.00
N GLY A 156 41.84 1.80 -2.76
CA GLY A 156 42.66 2.19 -1.61
C GLY A 156 43.94 1.36 -1.56
#